data_AF-A0A4Y6IFC4-F1
#
_entry.id   AF-A0A4Y6IFC4-F1
#
_cell.length_a   1.000
_cell.length_b   1.000
_cell.length_c   1.000
_cell.angle_alpha   90.00
_cell.angle_beta   90.00
_cell.angle_gamma   90.00
#
_symmetry.space_group_name_H-M   'P 1'
#
loop_
_entity.id
_entity.type
_entity.pdbx_description
1 polymer ?
#
loop_
_entity_poly.entity_id
_entity_poly.type
_entity_poly.pdbx_seq_one_letter_code
_entity_poly.pdbx_strand_id
1 'polypeptide(L)'
;MKRSLYILPLVAGLSACGGSGSDDTIVTPPTPTPLAKVISGELTNKTATTLSINNQKPIDISGASVNPIVSRTQSQLDLDKLKLGMQITISTNGEVGKSIIFDSLMTAKVEEINANESLMIAGMTVLTKNARIEDGLKAKDLNKKFVEISGYPIDGNTIQATYIEIEEDDNGNVTELEGLVTDIQSNSFKLGKVTVEALGQLPSNIKQGDWVEVEGILAVNEIGKSYTLSAKASDIEIDNPSYDGLLGDDDDLEVEGIISWVSPQMDHLVINQNQSVAILNSTKFEKGNKNNLKVGANIEVEGTWDLAAANIKASEIEFDNKGDATDIENAEFEVPGTPVFNSELNTLTMNDISFTLTRYTEFENVVKNDLTGKTWVEMSGYEQNGQYIVLEVESDNDNEQYEIEGIVTTINEVKSLFGYIANDNSLNNYNVGQRVECNLVNRELSECKLENEDDND
;
A
#
# COMPACT_ATOMS: atom_id res chain seq x y z
N MET A 1 64.93 36.41 -12.36
CA MET A 1 64.48 35.52 -11.26
C MET A 1 63.32 36.19 -10.54
N LYS A 2 62.09 35.76 -10.81
CA LYS A 2 60.88 36.15 -10.07
C LYS A 2 60.42 34.90 -9.31
N ARG A 3 60.28 34.98 -7.99
CA ARG A 3 59.88 33.87 -7.12
C ARG A 3 58.41 34.03 -6.75
N SER A 4 57.65 32.96 -6.98
CA SER A 4 56.24 32.78 -6.61
C SER A 4 56.05 32.79 -5.10
N LEU A 5 54.93 33.36 -4.66
CA LEU A 5 54.45 33.37 -3.28
C LEU A 5 53.27 32.37 -3.18
N TYR A 6 53.43 31.33 -2.37
CA TYR A 6 52.35 30.41 -2.00
C TYR A 6 51.59 30.98 -0.79
N ILE A 7 50.25 31.00 -0.86
CA ILE A 7 49.37 31.37 0.25
C ILE A 7 48.74 30.08 0.80
N LEU A 8 48.99 29.80 2.08
CA LEU A 8 48.32 28.78 2.88
C LEU A 8 47.15 29.44 3.63
N PRO A 9 45.94 28.84 3.68
CA PRO A 9 44.85 29.36 4.50
C PRO A 9 45.03 28.98 5.99
N LEU A 10 44.77 29.97 6.84
CA LEU A 10 44.81 29.92 8.29
C LEU A 10 43.49 29.34 8.83
N VAL A 11 43.55 28.26 9.61
CA VAL A 11 42.40 27.74 10.37
C VAL A 11 42.32 28.50 11.69
N ALA A 12 41.22 29.21 11.92
CA ALA A 12 40.95 29.91 13.18
C ALA A 12 40.15 28.98 14.11
N GLY A 13 40.81 28.49 15.17
CA GLY A 13 40.15 27.83 16.29
C GLY A 13 39.65 28.86 17.31
N LEU A 14 38.35 28.87 17.58
CA LEU A 14 37.77 29.57 18.72
C LEU A 14 37.91 28.69 19.97
N SER A 15 38.87 29.02 20.82
CA SER A 15 39.04 28.44 22.15
C SER A 15 38.09 29.12 23.15
N ALA A 16 37.05 28.41 23.58
CA ALA A 16 36.31 28.73 24.80
C ALA A 16 37.00 28.05 25.99
N CYS A 17 37.38 28.84 26.98
CA CYS A 17 38.05 28.44 28.20
C CYS A 17 37.03 28.31 29.33
N GLY A 18 37.01 27.16 30.02
CA GLY A 18 36.58 27.09 31.43
C GLY A 18 35.89 25.80 31.86
N GLY A 19 36.59 24.93 32.59
CA GLY A 19 35.93 24.05 33.59
C GLY A 19 36.33 22.58 33.65
N SER A 20 37.58 22.29 34.03
CA SER A 20 38.09 21.12 34.77
C SER A 20 37.14 19.92 35.04
N GLY A 21 37.46 18.75 34.46
CA GLY A 21 37.00 17.43 34.89
C GLY A 21 37.58 16.34 34.00
N SER A 22 38.57 15.61 34.52
CA SER A 22 39.31 14.57 33.79
C SER A 22 38.50 13.28 33.67
N ASP A 23 38.10 12.93 32.45
CA ASP A 23 38.01 11.55 31.93
C ASP A 23 38.08 11.68 30.40
N ASP A 24 39.21 11.30 29.81
CA ASP A 24 39.43 11.28 28.36
C ASP A 24 38.59 10.13 27.75
N THR A 25 37.27 10.31 27.66
CA THR A 25 36.51 9.67 26.61
C THR A 25 36.74 10.49 25.36
N ILE A 26 37.57 10.00 24.45
CA ILE A 26 37.58 10.46 23.07
C ILE A 26 36.14 10.31 22.59
N VAL A 27 35.41 11.43 22.48
CA VAL A 27 34.11 11.44 21.80
C VAL A 27 34.46 11.25 20.35
N THR A 28 34.52 9.99 19.91
CA THR A 28 34.52 9.66 18.49
C THR A 28 33.31 10.37 17.87
N PRO A 29 33.48 11.12 16.78
CA PRO A 29 32.34 11.61 16.01
C PRO A 29 31.40 10.43 15.78
N PRO A 30 30.07 10.60 15.93
CA PRO A 30 29.15 9.52 15.62
C PRO A 30 29.47 9.03 14.21
N THR A 31 29.74 7.74 14.07
CA THR A 31 29.88 7.11 12.76
C THR A 31 28.58 7.42 12.01
N PRO A 32 28.63 7.99 10.79
CA PRO A 32 27.41 8.20 10.03
C PRO A 32 26.69 6.85 9.89
N THR A 33 25.42 6.83 10.26
CA THR A 33 24.56 5.65 10.03
C THR A 33 24.57 5.35 8.53
N PRO A 34 24.89 4.12 8.12
CA PRO A 34 24.80 3.75 6.71
C PRO A 34 23.38 3.91 6.21
N LEU A 35 23.22 4.21 4.92
CA LEU A 35 21.92 4.23 4.27
C LEU A 35 21.33 2.82 4.21
N ALA A 36 20.00 2.71 4.31
CA ALA A 36 19.30 1.46 3.99
C ALA A 36 19.63 1.01 2.55
N LYS A 37 19.62 -0.29 2.30
CA LYS A 37 19.94 -0.84 0.98
C LYS A 37 18.91 -0.41 -0.06
N VAL A 38 17.66 -0.29 0.36
CA VAL A 38 16.59 0.31 -0.45
C VAL A 38 15.87 1.37 0.36
N ILE A 39 15.58 2.50 -0.28
CA ILE A 39 14.80 3.60 0.28
C ILE A 39 13.68 3.92 -0.71
N SER A 40 12.42 3.91 -0.25
CA SER A 40 11.25 4.13 -1.10
C SER A 40 10.31 5.21 -0.52
N GLY A 41 9.81 6.08 -1.39
CA GLY A 41 8.82 7.10 -1.02
C GLY A 41 8.96 8.40 -1.84
N GLU A 42 8.51 9.52 -1.28
CA GLU A 42 8.30 10.76 -2.04
C GLU A 42 9.62 11.48 -2.30
N LEU A 43 9.90 11.82 -3.55
CA LEU A 43 11.00 12.70 -3.92
C LEU A 43 10.72 14.14 -3.43
N THR A 44 11.32 14.52 -2.31
CA THR A 44 11.08 15.81 -1.64
C THR A 44 12.10 16.89 -2.01
N ASN A 45 13.32 16.48 -2.41
CA ASN A 45 14.36 17.42 -2.85
C ASN A 45 15.25 16.82 -3.94
N LYS A 46 15.70 17.65 -4.89
CA LYS A 46 16.57 17.26 -5.99
C LYS A 46 17.61 18.34 -6.30
N THR A 47 18.85 17.91 -6.46
CA THR A 47 19.92 18.67 -7.12
C THR A 47 20.52 17.85 -8.26
N ALA A 48 21.55 18.38 -8.93
CA ALA A 48 22.25 17.65 -9.98
C ALA A 48 23.01 16.40 -9.47
N THR A 49 23.28 16.30 -8.17
CA THR A 49 24.08 15.21 -7.58
C THR A 49 23.47 14.60 -6.34
N THR A 50 22.31 15.08 -5.87
CA THR A 50 21.67 14.57 -4.65
C THR A 50 20.16 14.50 -4.76
N LEU A 51 19.55 13.53 -4.10
CA LEU A 51 18.10 13.43 -3.89
C LEU A 51 17.78 13.33 -2.39
N SER A 52 16.60 13.77 -1.97
CA SER A 52 16.03 13.44 -0.67
C SER A 52 14.68 12.76 -0.88
N ILE A 53 14.50 11.61 -0.26
CA ILE A 53 13.24 10.88 -0.15
C ILE A 53 12.67 11.15 1.25
N ASN A 54 11.35 11.22 1.44
CA ASN A 54 10.68 11.31 2.75
C ASN A 54 11.17 12.45 3.68
N ASN A 55 11.63 13.57 3.11
CA ASN A 55 12.29 14.69 3.82
C ASN A 55 13.59 14.33 4.56
N GLN A 56 14.19 13.19 4.20
CA GLN A 56 15.45 12.74 4.75
C GLN A 56 16.66 13.55 4.28
N LYS A 57 17.82 13.18 4.85
CA LYS A 57 19.13 13.72 4.47
C LYS A 57 19.40 13.48 2.97
N PRO A 58 20.04 14.43 2.29
CA PRO A 58 20.39 14.25 0.88
C PRO A 58 21.30 13.03 0.66
N ILE A 59 20.88 12.14 -0.23
CA ILE A 59 21.61 10.98 -0.72
C ILE A 59 22.44 11.41 -1.94
N ASP A 60 23.74 11.15 -1.95
CA ASP A 60 24.60 11.35 -3.13
C ASP A 60 24.27 10.31 -4.20
N ILE A 61 23.96 10.79 -5.41
CA ILE A 61 23.61 9.99 -6.59
C ILE A 61 24.56 10.23 -7.76
N SER A 62 25.71 10.87 -7.55
CA SER A 62 26.65 11.24 -8.61
C SER A 62 27.17 10.07 -9.46
N GLY A 63 27.01 8.83 -8.98
CA GLY A 63 27.33 7.60 -9.71
C GLY A 63 26.16 6.64 -9.91
N ALA A 64 24.92 7.08 -9.70
CA ALA A 64 23.74 6.24 -9.85
C ALA A 64 23.38 6.03 -11.33
N SER A 65 22.96 4.82 -11.69
CA SER A 65 22.26 4.55 -12.94
C SER A 65 20.76 4.76 -12.75
N VAL A 66 20.14 5.61 -13.55
CA VAL A 66 18.68 5.74 -13.53
C VAL A 66 18.10 4.66 -14.44
N ASN A 67 17.42 3.68 -13.85
CA ASN A 67 16.77 2.62 -14.60
C ASN A 67 15.27 2.88 -14.52
N PRO A 68 14.56 2.99 -15.65
CA PRO A 68 13.12 2.77 -15.62
C PRO A 68 12.91 1.31 -15.26
N ILE A 69 12.16 1.05 -14.20
CA ILE A 69 11.45 -0.22 -14.09
C ILE A 69 10.04 0.14 -14.51
N VAL A 70 9.60 -0.50 -15.61
CA VAL A 70 8.32 -0.41 -16.32
C VAL A 70 7.81 1.03 -16.56
N SER A 71 8.15 1.68 -17.66
CA SER A 71 7.35 1.62 -18.88
C SER A 71 8.19 1.29 -20.11
N ARG A 72 7.65 0.40 -20.97
CA ARG A 72 8.36 -0.31 -22.06
C ARG A 72 8.90 0.55 -23.22
N THR A 73 9.16 1.84 -23.06
CA THR A 73 9.59 2.69 -24.20
C THR A 73 10.78 3.62 -23.98
N GLN A 74 11.43 3.66 -22.80
CA GLN A 74 12.61 4.53 -22.68
C GLN A 74 13.74 3.97 -21.83
N SER A 75 14.76 3.42 -22.48
CA SER A 75 16.06 3.16 -21.86
C SER A 75 16.69 4.48 -21.37
N GLN A 76 16.90 4.58 -20.05
CA GLN A 76 17.34 5.74 -19.26
C GLN A 76 16.26 6.81 -19.04
N LEU A 77 15.69 6.81 -17.84
CA LEU A 77 15.04 7.99 -17.29
C LEU A 77 16.13 9.06 -17.03
N ASP A 78 15.96 10.26 -17.57
CA ASP A 78 16.86 11.38 -17.30
C ASP A 78 16.59 11.90 -15.89
N LEU A 79 17.62 12.25 -15.11
CA LEU A 79 17.41 12.87 -13.80
C LEU A 79 16.57 14.16 -13.92
N ASP A 80 16.57 14.81 -15.07
CA ASP A 80 15.73 15.98 -15.35
C ASP A 80 14.23 15.65 -15.49
N LYS A 81 13.89 14.39 -15.79
CA LYS A 81 12.51 13.90 -15.81
C LYS A 81 11.95 13.67 -14.41
N LEU A 82 12.78 13.30 -13.42
CA LEU A 82 12.32 13.17 -12.04
C LEU A 82 11.80 14.52 -11.50
N LYS A 83 10.58 14.54 -10.97
CA LYS A 83 9.94 15.74 -10.41
C LYS A 83 9.71 15.56 -8.92
N LEU A 84 9.72 16.68 -8.20
CA LEU A 84 9.36 16.65 -6.78
C LEU A 84 7.93 16.15 -6.65
N GLY A 85 7.68 15.28 -5.67
CA GLY A 85 6.41 14.60 -5.47
C GLY A 85 6.33 13.20 -6.09
N MET A 86 7.22 12.84 -7.02
CA MET A 86 7.22 11.48 -7.57
C MET A 86 7.61 10.46 -6.48
N GLN A 87 6.88 9.36 -6.38
CA GLN A 87 7.28 8.17 -5.63
C GLN A 87 8.41 7.47 -6.37
N ILE A 88 9.54 7.28 -5.69
CA ILE A 88 10.72 6.64 -6.28
C ILE A 88 11.29 5.62 -5.32
N THR A 89 11.98 4.62 -5.87
CA THR A 89 12.79 3.67 -5.13
C THR A 89 14.27 3.88 -5.47
N ILE A 90 15.12 4.01 -4.45
CA ILE A 90 16.57 4.11 -4.60
C ILE A 90 17.23 2.88 -3.99
N SER A 91 18.05 2.18 -4.77
CA SER A 91 19.00 1.21 -4.22
C SER A 91 20.31 1.90 -3.83
N THR A 92 20.93 1.50 -2.73
CA THR A 92 22.18 2.07 -2.23
C THR A 92 23.25 1.00 -2.01
N ASN A 93 24.47 1.42 -1.76
CA ASN A 93 25.54 0.54 -1.23
C ASN A 93 25.87 0.84 0.25
N GLY A 94 24.95 1.47 0.98
CA GLY A 94 25.14 1.95 2.35
C GLY A 94 25.77 3.34 2.46
N GLU A 95 26.23 3.94 1.36
CA GLU A 95 26.85 5.28 1.36
C GLU A 95 26.26 6.21 0.29
N VAL A 96 26.02 5.69 -0.92
CA VAL A 96 25.54 6.44 -2.08
C VAL A 96 24.46 5.66 -2.83
N GLY A 97 23.59 6.38 -3.54
CA GLY A 97 22.63 5.80 -4.46
C GLY A 97 23.31 5.10 -5.64
N LYS A 98 22.75 3.96 -6.04
CA LYS A 98 23.22 3.11 -7.15
C LYS A 98 22.22 3.02 -8.27
N SER A 99 20.96 2.82 -7.96
CA SER A 99 19.89 2.94 -8.95
C SER A 99 18.75 3.77 -8.42
N ILE A 100 18.10 4.49 -9.33
CA ILE A 100 16.83 5.17 -9.07
C ILE A 100 15.81 4.53 -10.00
N ILE A 101 14.67 4.18 -9.44
CA ILE A 101 13.53 3.54 -10.08
C ILE A 101 12.34 4.47 -9.84
N PHE A 102 11.62 4.75 -10.92
CA PHE A 102 10.35 5.47 -10.89
C PHE A 102 9.35 4.58 -11.61
N ASP A 103 8.19 4.44 -11.00
CA ASP A 103 7.08 3.65 -11.51
C ASP A 103 5.79 4.45 -11.35
N SER A 104 4.96 4.40 -12.38
CA SER A 104 3.77 5.22 -12.52
C SER A 104 2.57 4.39 -12.08
N LEU A 105 2.01 4.69 -10.92
CA LEU A 105 0.86 3.96 -10.39
C LEU A 105 -0.34 3.90 -11.35
N MET A 106 -0.51 4.95 -12.16
CA MET A 106 -1.58 5.02 -13.15
C MET A 106 -1.25 5.97 -14.29
N THR A 107 -1.53 5.51 -15.50
CA THR A 107 -1.55 6.36 -16.71
C THR A 107 -2.90 6.21 -17.39
N ALA A 108 -3.75 7.25 -17.35
CA ALA A 108 -5.10 7.17 -17.90
C ALA A 108 -5.75 8.53 -18.16
N LYS A 109 -6.89 8.51 -18.86
CA LYS A 109 -7.65 9.72 -19.19
C LYS A 109 -8.52 10.18 -18.04
N VAL A 110 -8.41 11.44 -17.66
CA VAL A 110 -9.33 12.10 -16.72
C VAL A 110 -10.74 12.17 -17.32
N GLU A 111 -11.70 11.55 -16.65
CA GLU A 111 -13.09 11.56 -17.07
C GLU A 111 -13.83 12.79 -16.55
N GLU A 112 -13.66 13.09 -15.28
CA GLU A 112 -14.36 14.16 -14.58
C GLU A 112 -13.48 14.72 -13.48
N ILE A 113 -13.76 15.96 -13.09
CA ILE A 113 -13.17 16.60 -11.93
C ILE A 113 -14.31 16.90 -10.97
N ASN A 114 -14.22 16.34 -9.78
CA ASN A 114 -15.22 16.51 -8.73
C ASN A 114 -15.13 17.92 -8.13
N ALA A 115 -16.16 18.31 -7.37
CA ALA A 115 -16.23 19.64 -6.76
C ALA A 115 -15.08 19.93 -5.78
N ASN A 116 -14.48 18.90 -5.18
CA ASN A 116 -13.32 18.97 -4.29
C ASN A 116 -11.97 18.91 -5.04
N GLU A 117 -11.96 19.07 -6.36
CA GLU A 117 -10.79 18.99 -7.23
C GLU A 117 -10.13 17.60 -7.33
N SER A 118 -10.74 16.55 -6.76
CA SER A 118 -10.34 15.15 -7.06
C SER A 118 -10.68 14.77 -8.51
N LEU A 119 -9.88 13.87 -9.09
CA LEU A 119 -10.07 13.40 -10.46
C LEU A 119 -10.83 12.07 -10.43
N MET A 120 -11.71 11.84 -11.39
CA MET A 120 -12.29 10.53 -11.68
C MET A 120 -11.58 9.93 -12.88
N ILE A 121 -10.94 8.79 -12.69
CA ILE A 121 -10.14 8.10 -13.71
C ILE A 121 -10.36 6.60 -13.61
N ALA A 122 -10.87 5.97 -14.68
CA ALA A 122 -11.15 4.53 -14.72
C ALA A 122 -12.03 4.03 -13.54
N GLY A 123 -12.95 4.87 -13.07
CA GLY A 123 -13.79 4.55 -11.90
C GLY A 123 -13.10 4.68 -10.54
N MET A 124 -11.84 5.11 -10.51
CA MET A 124 -11.07 5.44 -9.30
C MET A 124 -11.01 6.93 -9.02
N THR A 125 -11.16 7.29 -7.75
CA THR A 125 -11.02 8.66 -7.26
C THR A 125 -9.55 8.95 -6.97
N VAL A 126 -9.00 9.96 -7.62
CA VAL A 126 -7.61 10.41 -7.39
C VAL A 126 -7.65 11.69 -6.55
N LEU A 127 -7.17 11.62 -5.32
CA LEU A 127 -7.08 12.74 -4.40
C LEU A 127 -5.88 13.63 -4.77
N THR A 128 -6.15 14.90 -5.06
CA THR A 128 -5.15 15.86 -5.56
C THR A 128 -4.70 16.88 -4.51
N LYS A 129 -5.33 16.90 -3.33
CA LYS A 129 -5.14 17.93 -2.29
C LYS A 129 -3.68 18.11 -1.88
N ASN A 130 -2.95 17.00 -1.76
CA ASN A 130 -1.54 16.97 -1.37
C ASN A 130 -0.60 16.75 -2.56
N ALA A 131 -1.15 16.58 -3.77
CA ALA A 131 -0.38 16.30 -4.97
C ALA A 131 0.29 17.57 -5.50
N ARG A 132 1.52 17.43 -5.98
CA ARG A 132 2.13 18.38 -6.89
C ARG A 132 1.58 18.11 -8.28
N ILE A 133 1.08 19.15 -8.93
CA ILE A 133 0.68 19.07 -10.34
C ILE A 133 1.77 19.77 -11.14
N GLU A 134 2.12 19.22 -12.30
CA GLU A 134 3.13 19.75 -13.22
C GLU A 134 3.12 21.28 -13.30
N ASP A 135 4.33 21.86 -13.37
CA ASP A 135 4.56 23.29 -13.24
C ASP A 135 3.63 24.12 -14.15
N GLY A 136 2.81 24.96 -13.51
CA GLY A 136 1.90 25.88 -14.20
C GLY A 136 0.50 25.31 -14.45
N LEU A 137 0.24 24.05 -14.10
CA LEU A 137 -1.07 23.43 -14.16
C LEU A 137 -1.78 23.41 -12.80
N LYS A 138 -3.10 23.21 -12.85
CA LYS A 138 -3.97 22.93 -11.71
C LYS A 138 -4.88 21.76 -12.05
N ALA A 139 -5.53 21.15 -11.06
CA ALA A 139 -6.42 20.01 -11.26
C ALA A 139 -7.43 20.25 -12.39
N LYS A 140 -8.08 21.42 -12.40
CA LYS A 140 -9.05 21.83 -13.45
C LYS A 140 -8.50 21.77 -14.89
N ASP A 141 -7.19 21.93 -15.07
CA ASP A 141 -6.53 21.96 -16.38
C ASP A 141 -6.30 20.54 -16.93
N LEU A 142 -6.43 19.52 -16.08
CA LEU A 142 -6.29 18.10 -16.40
C LEU A 142 -7.56 17.48 -17.00
N ASN A 143 -8.68 18.22 -17.02
CA ASN A 143 -9.96 17.65 -17.47
C ASN A 143 -9.86 17.11 -18.91
N LYS A 144 -10.26 15.84 -19.11
CA LYS A 144 -10.17 15.13 -20.39
C LYS A 144 -8.76 14.95 -20.94
N LYS A 145 -7.72 15.21 -20.15
CA LYS A 145 -6.32 14.93 -20.50
C LYS A 145 -5.96 13.50 -20.11
N PHE A 146 -5.01 12.94 -20.85
CA PHE A 146 -4.28 11.77 -20.40
C PHE A 146 -3.24 12.25 -19.40
N VAL A 147 -3.16 11.59 -18.25
CA VAL A 147 -2.27 11.97 -17.16
C VAL A 147 -1.50 10.75 -16.68
N GLU A 148 -0.26 10.99 -16.29
CA GLU A 148 0.55 10.07 -15.50
C GLU A 148 0.45 10.49 -14.02
N ILE A 149 0.21 9.52 -13.14
CA ILE A 149 0.01 9.74 -11.72
C ILE A 149 1.04 8.93 -10.94
N SER A 150 1.80 9.64 -10.12
CA SER A 150 2.60 9.05 -9.06
C SER A 150 1.90 9.24 -7.71
N GLY A 151 1.91 8.19 -6.89
CA GLY A 151 1.21 8.18 -5.62
C GLY A 151 1.13 6.78 -5.05
N TYR A 152 0.11 6.53 -4.23
CA TYR A 152 -0.15 5.23 -3.65
C TYR A 152 -1.65 4.98 -3.55
N PRO A 153 -2.08 3.71 -3.66
CA PRO A 153 -3.48 3.36 -3.53
C PRO A 153 -3.85 3.35 -2.04
N ILE A 154 -4.96 4.01 -1.71
CA ILE A 154 -5.48 4.14 -0.34
C ILE A 154 -6.46 2.99 -0.05
N ASP A 155 -7.38 2.80 -0.99
CA ASP A 155 -8.33 1.70 -1.05
C ASP A 155 -8.43 1.20 -2.51
N GLY A 156 -9.18 0.12 -2.77
CA GLY A 156 -9.32 -0.42 -4.13
C GLY A 156 -10.00 0.48 -5.15
N ASN A 157 -10.42 1.68 -4.76
CA ASN A 157 -11.11 2.68 -5.57
C ASN A 157 -10.52 4.10 -5.44
N THR A 158 -9.54 4.32 -4.56
CA THR A 158 -9.02 5.65 -4.24
C THR A 158 -7.49 5.66 -4.25
N ILE A 159 -6.92 6.68 -4.87
CA ILE A 159 -5.47 6.90 -4.94
C ILE A 159 -5.15 8.25 -4.31
N GLN A 160 -4.13 8.30 -3.46
CA GLN A 160 -3.51 9.55 -3.04
C GLN A 160 -2.40 9.88 -4.03
N ALA A 161 -2.63 10.88 -4.88
CA ALA A 161 -1.57 11.37 -5.75
C ALA A 161 -0.57 12.21 -4.95
N THR A 162 0.71 12.06 -5.28
CA THR A 162 1.82 12.89 -4.80
C THR A 162 2.40 13.72 -5.94
N TYR A 163 2.32 13.22 -7.17
CA TYR A 163 2.63 13.96 -8.39
C TYR A 163 1.67 13.62 -9.55
N ILE A 164 1.32 14.61 -10.37
CA ILE A 164 0.49 14.43 -11.57
C ILE A 164 1.04 15.28 -12.70
N GLU A 165 1.26 14.68 -13.88
CA GLU A 165 1.59 15.39 -15.12
C GLU A 165 0.69 14.98 -16.28
N ILE A 166 0.70 15.79 -17.35
CA ILE A 166 0.02 15.42 -18.59
C ILE A 166 0.94 14.45 -19.35
N GLU A 167 0.41 13.28 -19.67
CA GLU A 167 1.10 12.35 -20.57
C GLU A 167 1.03 12.91 -22.01
N GLU A 168 2.18 13.35 -22.53
CA GLU A 168 2.29 13.95 -23.87
C GLU A 168 2.46 12.89 -24.97
N ASP A 169 3.03 11.72 -24.65
CA ASP A 169 3.16 10.58 -25.55
C ASP A 169 1.97 9.65 -25.39
N ASP A 170 0.84 10.03 -25.99
CA ASP A 170 -0.43 9.33 -25.80
C ASP A 170 -0.42 7.86 -26.25
N ASN A 171 0.63 7.34 -26.92
CA ASN A 171 0.84 5.94 -27.30
C ASN A 171 -0.41 5.19 -27.82
N GLY A 172 -1.38 5.90 -28.39
CA GLY A 172 -2.66 5.32 -28.82
C GLY A 172 -3.74 5.20 -27.72
N ASN A 173 -3.67 5.99 -26.66
CA ASN A 173 -4.45 5.96 -25.42
C ASN A 173 -4.31 4.63 -24.65
N VAL A 174 -3.08 4.16 -24.49
CA VAL A 174 -2.80 3.00 -23.63
C VAL A 174 -2.96 3.43 -22.17
N THR A 175 -3.85 2.74 -21.46
CA THR A 175 -4.06 2.90 -20.04
C THR A 175 -3.24 1.88 -19.28
N GLU A 176 -2.58 2.34 -18.24
CA GLU A 176 -1.83 1.55 -17.27
C GLU A 176 -2.52 1.66 -15.92
N LEU A 177 -2.80 0.51 -15.29
CA LEU A 177 -3.39 0.43 -13.96
C LEU A 177 -2.72 -0.66 -13.15
N GLU A 178 -2.43 -0.35 -11.90
CA GLU A 178 -2.08 -1.34 -10.89
C GLU A 178 -3.25 -1.67 -9.97
N GLY A 179 -3.23 -2.88 -9.38
CA GLY A 179 -4.12 -3.18 -8.28
C GLY A 179 -4.18 -4.65 -7.88
N LEU A 180 -4.97 -4.91 -6.84
CA LEU A 180 -5.25 -6.25 -6.34
C LEU A 180 -6.23 -7.01 -7.26
N VAL A 181 -5.83 -8.19 -7.70
CA VAL A 181 -6.63 -9.08 -8.54
C VAL A 181 -7.75 -9.72 -7.74
N THR A 182 -8.99 -9.50 -8.19
CA THR A 182 -10.20 -10.10 -7.63
C THR A 182 -11.12 -10.63 -8.73
N ASP A 183 -12.13 -11.44 -8.38
CA ASP A 183 -13.17 -11.94 -9.30
C ASP A 183 -12.60 -12.59 -10.58
N ILE A 184 -11.54 -13.41 -10.45
CA ILE A 184 -10.96 -14.13 -11.60
C ILE A 184 -12.01 -15.04 -12.24
N GLN A 185 -12.13 -14.91 -13.56
CA GLN A 185 -12.86 -15.78 -14.45
C GLN A 185 -11.90 -16.35 -15.51
N SER A 186 -12.44 -17.10 -16.48
CA SER A 186 -11.62 -17.79 -17.49
C SER A 186 -10.72 -16.88 -18.34
N ASN A 187 -11.09 -15.61 -18.55
CA ASN A 187 -10.34 -14.65 -19.38
C ASN A 187 -10.40 -13.21 -18.86
N SER A 188 -10.84 -13.01 -17.62
CA SER A 188 -11.01 -11.70 -17.03
C SER A 188 -10.83 -11.74 -15.52
N PHE A 189 -10.59 -10.58 -14.93
CA PHE A 189 -10.55 -10.34 -13.49
C PHE A 189 -10.88 -8.87 -13.23
N LYS A 190 -10.89 -8.46 -11.97
CA LYS A 190 -11.10 -7.07 -11.58
C LYS A 190 -9.89 -6.48 -10.86
N LEU A 191 -9.64 -5.22 -11.17
CA LEU A 191 -8.81 -4.29 -10.40
C LEU A 191 -9.74 -3.19 -9.88
N GLY A 192 -10.13 -3.29 -8.62
CA GLY A 192 -11.16 -2.42 -8.06
C GLY A 192 -12.48 -2.52 -8.84
N LYS A 193 -12.91 -1.39 -9.40
CA LYS A 193 -14.11 -1.29 -10.27
C LYS A 193 -13.86 -1.61 -11.74
N VAL A 194 -12.59 -1.74 -12.15
CA VAL A 194 -12.23 -2.00 -13.55
C VAL A 194 -12.24 -3.49 -13.81
N THR A 195 -12.98 -3.92 -14.84
CA THR A 195 -12.87 -5.28 -15.37
C THR A 195 -11.74 -5.34 -16.38
N VAL A 196 -10.74 -6.16 -16.13
CA VAL A 196 -9.66 -6.43 -17.08
C VAL A 196 -10.05 -7.63 -17.93
N GLU A 197 -10.04 -7.47 -19.25
CA GLU A 197 -10.28 -8.53 -20.22
C GLU A 197 -8.99 -8.86 -20.98
N ALA A 198 -8.49 -10.09 -20.80
CA ALA A 198 -7.31 -10.54 -21.52
C ALA A 198 -7.66 -10.86 -22.98
N LEU A 199 -6.93 -10.25 -23.91
CA LEU A 199 -6.95 -10.57 -25.34
C LEU A 199 -6.19 -11.88 -25.56
N GLY A 200 -6.83 -12.99 -25.23
CA GLY A 200 -6.26 -14.33 -25.28
C GLY A 200 -6.55 -15.12 -24.01
N GLN A 201 -5.68 -16.08 -23.69
CA GLN A 201 -5.74 -16.77 -22.41
C GLN A 201 -5.06 -15.91 -21.34
N LEU A 202 -5.70 -15.74 -20.19
CA LEU A 202 -5.10 -15.09 -19.02
C LEU A 202 -3.80 -15.81 -18.65
N PRO A 203 -2.70 -15.10 -18.30
CA PRO A 203 -1.47 -15.75 -17.85
C PRO A 203 -1.75 -16.67 -16.66
N SER A 204 -1.30 -17.92 -16.74
CA SER A 204 -1.66 -18.96 -15.78
C SER A 204 -1.07 -18.78 -14.38
N ASN A 205 -0.14 -17.84 -14.23
CA ASN A 205 0.48 -17.48 -12.96
C ASN A 205 -0.35 -16.46 -12.15
N ILE A 206 -1.31 -15.76 -12.77
CA ILE A 206 -2.17 -14.78 -12.10
C ILE A 206 -3.22 -15.50 -11.27
N LYS A 207 -3.34 -15.10 -10.00
CA LYS A 207 -4.24 -15.65 -8.98
C LYS A 207 -4.96 -14.54 -8.24
N GLN A 208 -6.05 -14.90 -7.54
CA GLN A 208 -6.72 -13.94 -6.68
C GLN A 208 -5.77 -13.49 -5.57
N GLY A 209 -5.80 -12.19 -5.28
CA GLY A 209 -4.93 -11.55 -4.31
C GLY A 209 -3.51 -11.25 -4.79
N ASP A 210 -3.18 -11.50 -6.06
CA ASP A 210 -1.95 -10.97 -6.66
C ASP A 210 -2.11 -9.46 -6.88
N TRP A 211 -1.02 -8.71 -6.71
CA TRP A 211 -0.93 -7.32 -7.19
C TRP A 211 -0.38 -7.37 -8.62
N VAL A 212 -1.01 -6.64 -9.55
CA VAL A 212 -0.65 -6.68 -10.96
C VAL A 212 -0.65 -5.28 -11.55
N GLU A 213 0.23 -5.08 -12.52
CA GLU A 213 0.21 -3.96 -13.46
C GLU A 213 -0.40 -4.45 -14.77
N VAL A 214 -1.26 -3.62 -15.37
CA VAL A 214 -1.92 -3.91 -16.63
C VAL A 214 -1.89 -2.72 -17.56
N GLU A 215 -1.27 -2.91 -18.73
CA GLU A 215 -1.33 -1.98 -19.85
C GLU A 215 -2.38 -2.46 -20.89
N GLY A 216 -3.30 -1.57 -21.28
CA GLY A 216 -4.35 -1.92 -22.23
C GLY A 216 -5.14 -0.74 -22.78
N ILE A 217 -6.24 -1.02 -23.48
CA ILE A 217 -7.15 0.02 -23.98
C ILE A 217 -8.39 0.06 -23.09
N LEU A 218 -8.60 1.22 -22.45
CA LEU A 218 -9.75 1.43 -21.58
C LEU A 218 -11.00 1.82 -22.40
N ALA A 219 -12.05 1.02 -22.26
CA ALA A 219 -13.39 1.33 -22.73
C ALA A 219 -14.27 1.76 -21.53
N VAL A 220 -14.92 2.91 -21.66
CA VAL A 220 -15.84 3.46 -20.66
C VAL A 220 -17.27 3.42 -21.20
N ASN A 221 -18.17 2.76 -20.47
CA ASN A 221 -19.59 2.88 -20.71
C ASN A 221 -20.15 3.96 -19.77
N GLU A 222 -20.41 5.14 -20.34
CA GLU A 222 -20.97 6.27 -19.60
C GLU A 222 -22.36 5.94 -18.99
N ILE A 223 -23.10 5.02 -19.59
CA ILE A 223 -24.39 4.55 -19.08
C ILE A 223 -24.13 3.41 -18.10
N GLY A 224 -24.16 3.73 -16.80
CA GLY A 224 -23.93 2.77 -15.72
C GLY A 224 -22.50 2.77 -15.16
N LYS A 225 -21.62 3.64 -15.69
CA LYS A 225 -20.24 3.85 -15.22
C LYS A 225 -19.46 2.52 -15.07
N SER A 226 -19.45 1.71 -16.14
CA SER A 226 -18.66 0.48 -16.17
C SER A 226 -17.37 0.67 -16.96
N TYR A 227 -16.29 0.09 -16.46
CA TYR A 227 -14.92 0.24 -16.97
C TYR A 227 -14.36 -1.10 -17.40
N THR A 228 -13.93 -1.20 -18.65
CA THR A 228 -13.33 -2.42 -19.20
C THR A 228 -11.98 -2.10 -19.80
N LEU A 229 -10.91 -2.68 -19.26
CA LEU A 229 -9.55 -2.57 -19.78
C LEU A 229 -9.23 -3.83 -20.60
N SER A 230 -9.12 -3.68 -21.93
CA SER A 230 -8.70 -4.78 -22.80
C SER A 230 -7.18 -4.78 -22.96
N ALA A 231 -6.51 -5.81 -22.43
CA ALA A 231 -5.05 -5.91 -22.40
C ALA A 231 -4.56 -7.17 -23.12
N LYS A 232 -3.36 -7.15 -23.72
CA LYS A 232 -2.74 -8.40 -24.17
C LYS A 232 -2.27 -9.18 -22.95
N ALA A 233 -2.27 -10.51 -23.04
CA ALA A 233 -1.73 -11.34 -21.95
C ALA A 233 -0.25 -11.05 -21.63
N SER A 234 0.53 -10.51 -22.57
CA SER A 234 1.94 -10.10 -22.36
C SER A 234 2.11 -8.76 -21.64
N ASP A 235 1.00 -8.04 -21.47
CA ASP A 235 0.91 -6.68 -20.96
C ASP A 235 0.12 -6.73 -19.61
N ILE A 236 0.05 -7.92 -18.99
CA ILE A 236 -0.49 -8.20 -17.65
C ILE A 236 0.65 -8.84 -16.87
N GLU A 237 1.23 -8.11 -15.94
CA GLU A 237 2.41 -8.54 -15.20
C GLU A 237 2.09 -8.56 -13.71
N ILE A 238 2.58 -9.59 -12.99
CA ILE A 238 2.52 -9.54 -11.52
C ILE A 238 3.49 -8.46 -11.12
N ASP A 239 2.96 -7.41 -10.54
CA ASP A 239 3.76 -6.36 -9.97
C ASP A 239 3.99 -6.67 -8.50
N ASN A 240 5.26 -6.82 -8.16
CA ASN A 240 5.68 -7.01 -6.79
C ASN A 240 6.18 -5.65 -6.32
N PRO A 241 5.77 -5.16 -5.13
CA PRO A 241 6.30 -3.91 -4.59
C PRO A 241 7.82 -3.95 -4.74
N SER A 242 8.37 -2.86 -5.29
CA SER A 242 9.50 -2.77 -6.25
C SER A 242 10.87 -3.30 -5.80
N TYR A 243 10.91 -4.19 -4.82
CA TYR A 243 12.09 -4.78 -4.21
C TYR A 243 12.53 -6.11 -4.81
N ASP A 244 11.75 -6.70 -5.73
CA ASP A 244 12.13 -7.96 -6.36
C ASP A 244 13.47 -7.80 -7.11
N GLY A 245 14.42 -8.68 -6.76
CA GLY A 245 15.79 -8.60 -7.24
C GLY A 245 16.65 -7.47 -6.65
N LEU A 246 16.10 -6.56 -5.84
CA LEU A 246 16.84 -5.52 -5.10
C LEU A 246 17.22 -5.97 -3.68
N LEU A 247 16.29 -6.64 -3.00
CA LEU A 247 16.43 -7.11 -1.63
C LEU A 247 16.57 -8.63 -1.58
N GLY A 248 17.51 -9.08 -0.76
CA GLY A 248 17.59 -10.42 -0.21
C GLY A 248 17.10 -10.42 1.24
N ASP A 249 17.17 -11.59 1.86
CA ASP A 249 16.78 -11.76 3.25
C ASP A 249 17.68 -10.94 4.20
N ASP A 250 17.05 -10.29 5.18
CA ASP A 250 17.65 -9.41 6.18
C ASP A 250 18.35 -8.14 5.61
N ASP A 251 18.12 -7.78 4.34
CA ASP A 251 18.61 -6.50 3.83
C ASP A 251 17.81 -5.32 4.43
N ASP A 252 18.53 -4.27 4.82
CA ASP A 252 17.93 -3.04 5.37
C ASP A 252 17.10 -2.31 4.30
N LEU A 253 15.90 -1.88 4.67
CA LEU A 253 15.01 -1.09 3.83
C LEU A 253 14.33 0.02 4.63
N GLU A 254 13.94 1.05 3.91
CA GLU A 254 13.13 2.15 4.43
C GLU A 254 12.01 2.48 3.44
N VAL A 255 10.80 2.68 3.96
CA VAL A 255 9.61 2.99 3.15
C VAL A 255 8.69 3.98 3.86
N GLU A 256 8.19 4.99 3.14
CA GLU A 256 7.09 5.86 3.60
C GLU A 256 5.77 5.41 2.96
N GLY A 257 4.68 5.49 3.72
CA GLY A 257 3.36 5.15 3.21
C GLY A 257 2.24 5.39 4.21
N ILE A 258 1.03 5.10 3.76
CA ILE A 258 -0.17 5.18 4.59
C ILE A 258 -0.58 3.79 5.07
N ILE A 259 -0.95 3.67 6.34
CA ILE A 259 -1.55 2.43 6.87
C ILE A 259 -2.89 2.23 6.19
N SER A 260 -3.03 1.14 5.42
CA SER A 260 -4.29 0.74 4.77
C SER A 260 -5.03 -0.34 5.55
N TRP A 261 -4.36 -1.00 6.50
CA TRP A 261 -4.93 -1.97 7.43
C TRP A 261 -3.97 -2.22 8.60
N VAL A 262 -4.50 -2.57 9.76
CA VAL A 262 -3.73 -2.97 10.96
C VAL A 262 -4.39 -4.21 11.60
N SER A 263 -3.60 -5.16 12.08
CA SER A 263 -4.14 -6.33 12.79
C SER A 263 -4.82 -5.90 14.09
N PRO A 264 -5.83 -6.63 14.57
CA PRO A 264 -6.46 -6.37 15.87
C PRO A 264 -5.44 -6.31 17.03
N GLN A 265 -4.39 -7.14 16.95
CA GLN A 265 -3.28 -7.24 17.91
C GLN A 265 -2.22 -6.13 17.69
N MET A 266 -2.34 -5.36 16.60
CA MET A 266 -1.45 -4.28 16.16
C MET A 266 0.01 -4.69 16.00
N ASP A 267 0.28 -5.97 15.76
CA ASP A 267 1.60 -6.55 15.50
C ASP A 267 1.88 -6.77 14.01
N HIS A 268 0.88 -6.58 13.15
CA HIS A 268 1.01 -6.56 11.71
C HIS A 268 0.25 -5.36 11.13
N LEU A 269 0.74 -4.82 10.03
CA LEU A 269 0.02 -3.83 9.25
C LEU A 269 0.35 -3.96 7.76
N VAL A 270 -0.50 -3.33 6.95
CA VAL A 270 -0.24 -3.12 5.52
C VAL A 270 -0.20 -1.63 5.25
N ILE A 271 0.85 -1.17 4.56
CA ILE A 271 0.93 0.19 4.01
C ILE A 271 0.68 0.18 2.51
N ASN A 272 0.07 1.26 2.00
CA ASN A 272 -0.20 1.49 0.57
C ASN A 272 -0.92 0.31 -0.11
N GLN A 273 -1.71 -0.48 0.64
CA GLN A 273 -2.39 -1.72 0.24
C GLN A 273 -1.51 -2.86 -0.30
N ASN A 274 -0.21 -2.63 -0.48
CA ASN A 274 0.66 -3.59 -1.15
C ASN A 274 1.97 -3.85 -0.41
N GLN A 275 2.12 -3.38 0.84
CA GLN A 275 3.36 -3.57 1.57
C GLN A 275 3.10 -4.00 3.01
N SER A 276 3.43 -5.25 3.33
CA SER A 276 3.28 -5.84 4.66
C SER A 276 4.43 -5.46 5.59
N VAL A 277 4.09 -5.19 6.85
CA VAL A 277 5.04 -4.85 7.93
C VAL A 277 4.70 -5.65 9.18
N ALA A 278 5.68 -6.40 9.69
CA ALA A 278 5.63 -7.05 10.98
C ALA A 278 6.24 -6.14 12.06
N ILE A 279 5.49 -5.93 13.14
CA ILE A 279 5.88 -5.11 14.29
C ILE A 279 6.39 -6.05 15.38
N LEU A 280 7.67 -5.91 15.67
CA LEU A 280 8.36 -6.72 16.65
C LEU A 280 8.26 -6.07 18.03
N ASN A 281 8.46 -6.88 19.09
CA ASN A 281 8.63 -6.35 20.44
C ASN A 281 9.80 -5.36 20.58
N SER A 282 10.75 -5.38 19.63
CA SER A 282 11.88 -4.46 19.56
C SER A 282 11.64 -3.23 18.70
N THR A 283 10.51 -3.15 17.98
CA THR A 283 10.19 -2.01 17.12
C THR A 283 10.07 -0.75 17.96
N LYS A 284 10.82 0.28 17.57
CA LYS A 284 10.75 1.60 18.19
C LYS A 284 9.70 2.45 17.49
N PHE A 285 9.09 3.35 18.25
CA PHE A 285 8.17 4.33 17.70
C PHE A 285 8.71 5.73 17.95
N GLU A 286 8.78 6.53 16.89
CA GLU A 286 9.10 7.94 16.94
C GLU A 286 7.86 8.79 16.63
N LYS A 287 7.70 9.91 17.34
CA LYS A 287 6.55 10.84 17.19
C LYS A 287 5.15 10.21 17.38
N GLY A 288 5.10 9.00 17.92
CA GLY A 288 3.87 8.30 18.29
C GLY A 288 4.18 7.05 19.10
N ASN A 289 3.25 6.12 19.16
CA ASN A 289 3.39 4.81 19.80
C ASN A 289 2.50 3.78 19.10
N LYS A 290 2.56 2.51 19.54
CA LYS A 290 1.77 1.40 18.97
C LYS A 290 0.26 1.73 18.84
N ASN A 291 -0.33 2.45 19.80
CA ASN A 291 -1.76 2.80 19.77
C ASN A 291 -2.09 3.90 18.75
N ASN A 292 -1.09 4.50 18.12
CA ASN A 292 -1.28 5.44 17.01
C ASN A 292 -1.31 4.73 15.65
N LEU A 293 -1.06 3.42 15.59
CA LEU A 293 -1.24 2.62 14.39
C LEU A 293 -2.73 2.52 14.09
N LYS A 294 -3.17 3.35 13.15
CA LYS A 294 -4.55 3.42 12.70
C LYS A 294 -4.55 3.55 11.19
N VAL A 295 -5.54 2.94 10.56
CA VAL A 295 -5.80 3.13 9.13
C VAL A 295 -5.84 4.64 8.82
N GLY A 296 -5.21 5.04 7.73
CA GLY A 296 -5.07 6.44 7.32
C GLY A 296 -3.87 7.18 7.90
N ALA A 297 -3.17 6.62 8.89
CA ALA A 297 -1.95 7.24 9.43
C ALA A 297 -0.79 7.14 8.43
N ASN A 298 -0.03 8.23 8.28
CA ASN A 298 1.15 8.26 7.43
C ASN A 298 2.40 7.96 8.28
N ILE A 299 3.19 6.99 7.84
CA ILE A 299 4.34 6.47 8.58
C ILE A 299 5.54 6.25 7.67
N GLU A 300 6.72 6.40 8.25
CA GLU A 300 7.99 5.89 7.71
C GLU A 300 8.37 4.64 8.50
N VAL A 301 8.76 3.58 7.80
CA VAL A 301 9.15 2.29 8.37
C VAL A 301 10.58 2.00 7.99
N GLU A 302 11.46 1.91 8.99
CA GLU A 302 12.82 1.37 8.83
C GLU A 302 12.86 -0.07 9.34
N GLY A 303 13.40 -1.00 8.54
CA GLY A 303 13.43 -2.40 8.92
C GLY A 303 14.30 -3.26 8.02
N THR A 304 14.08 -4.57 8.10
CA THR A 304 14.75 -5.56 7.24
C THR A 304 13.73 -6.37 6.46
N TRP A 305 14.09 -6.78 5.25
CA TRP A 305 13.20 -7.58 4.40
C TRP A 305 13.21 -9.04 4.82
N ASP A 306 12.04 -9.63 5.05
CA ASP A 306 11.86 -11.08 5.09
C ASP A 306 11.50 -11.58 3.69
N LEU A 307 12.44 -12.26 3.04
CA LEU A 307 12.18 -12.76 1.69
C LEU A 307 11.14 -13.88 1.65
N ALA A 308 11.03 -14.67 2.72
CA ALA A 308 10.13 -15.82 2.77
C ALA A 308 8.69 -15.41 3.07
N ALA A 309 8.51 -14.45 3.99
CA ALA A 309 7.21 -13.88 4.34
C ALA A 309 6.79 -12.74 3.42
N ALA A 310 7.71 -12.20 2.61
CA ALA A 310 7.50 -11.01 1.79
C ALA A 310 6.97 -9.82 2.61
N ASN A 311 7.57 -9.59 3.79
CA ASN A 311 7.20 -8.53 4.71
C ASN A 311 8.43 -7.77 5.24
N ILE A 312 8.17 -6.61 5.83
CA ILE A 312 9.19 -5.78 6.48
C ILE A 312 9.18 -6.10 7.97
N LYS A 313 10.30 -6.60 8.51
CA LYS A 313 10.52 -6.69 9.96
C LYS A 313 10.90 -5.30 10.48
N ALA A 314 9.92 -4.57 11.02
CA ALA A 314 10.13 -3.19 11.44
C ALA A 314 11.09 -3.10 12.63
N SER A 315 12.10 -2.25 12.48
CA SER A 315 13.00 -1.86 13.57
C SER A 315 12.60 -0.52 14.19
N GLU A 316 12.04 0.38 13.37
CA GLU A 316 11.53 1.68 13.77
C GLU A 316 10.33 2.08 12.90
N ILE A 317 9.35 2.74 13.51
CA ILE A 317 8.20 3.35 12.84
C ILE A 317 8.12 4.81 13.31
N GLU A 318 8.25 5.73 12.38
CA GLU A 318 8.11 7.17 12.63
C GLU A 318 6.76 7.65 12.09
N PHE A 319 5.97 8.32 12.93
CA PHE A 319 4.72 8.94 12.49
C PHE A 319 5.00 10.34 11.92
N ASP A 320 4.50 10.60 10.71
CA ASP A 320 4.57 11.95 10.16
C ASP A 320 3.57 12.87 10.88
N ASN A 321 3.99 14.11 11.15
CA ASN A 321 3.12 15.15 11.73
C ASN A 321 2.33 15.91 10.65
N LYS A 322 2.34 15.46 9.38
CA LYS A 322 1.62 16.08 8.27
C LYS A 322 0.11 15.78 8.32
N GLY A 323 -0.59 16.41 9.27
CA GLY A 323 -2.05 16.54 9.26
C GLY A 323 -2.83 15.31 9.76
N ASP A 324 -4.16 15.48 9.80
CA ASP A 324 -5.11 14.44 10.22
C ASP A 324 -4.98 13.19 9.34
N ALA A 325 -5.28 12.02 9.90
CA ALA A 325 -5.30 10.75 9.16
C ALA A 325 -6.14 10.89 7.88
N THR A 326 -5.71 10.24 6.79
CA THR A 326 -6.53 10.22 5.58
C THR A 326 -7.72 9.31 5.83
N ASP A 327 -8.93 9.80 5.60
CA ASP A 327 -10.13 8.95 5.67
C ASP A 327 -10.01 7.84 4.61
N ILE A 328 -9.94 6.59 5.06
CA ILE A 328 -9.94 5.39 4.23
C ILE A 328 -11.30 4.72 4.44
N GLU A 329 -12.04 4.49 3.35
CA GLU A 329 -13.41 3.94 3.42
C GLU A 329 -13.44 2.40 3.36
N ASN A 330 -12.32 1.72 3.61
CA ASN A 330 -12.30 0.26 3.65
C ASN A 330 -12.95 -0.23 4.95
N ALA A 331 -14.07 -0.93 4.79
CA ALA A 331 -14.79 -1.46 5.91
C ALA A 331 -14.09 -2.74 6.40
N GLU A 332 -13.50 -2.68 7.58
CA GLU A 332 -12.80 -3.82 8.18
C GLU A 332 -13.77 -4.96 8.53
N PHE A 333 -13.25 -6.17 8.68
CA PHE A 333 -14.02 -7.29 9.21
C PHE A 333 -13.15 -8.19 10.06
N GLU A 334 -13.81 -8.81 11.04
CA GLU A 334 -13.30 -9.91 11.83
C GLU A 334 -14.38 -10.98 11.88
N VAL A 335 -14.03 -12.20 11.50
CA VAL A 335 -15.00 -13.30 11.46
C VAL A 335 -14.37 -14.63 11.83
N PRO A 336 -14.86 -15.28 12.90
CA PRO A 336 -14.43 -16.61 13.27
C PRO A 336 -15.25 -17.68 12.55
N GLY A 337 -14.62 -18.83 12.33
CA GLY A 337 -15.31 -20.03 11.88
C GLY A 337 -14.40 -21.12 11.34
N THR A 338 -14.94 -21.99 10.50
CA THR A 338 -14.21 -23.15 9.95
C THR A 338 -14.10 -23.07 8.43
N PRO A 339 -13.12 -22.33 7.89
CA PRO A 339 -12.96 -22.19 6.45
C PRO A 339 -12.36 -23.44 5.79
N VAL A 340 -12.61 -23.57 4.49
CA VAL A 340 -11.97 -24.53 3.59
C VAL A 340 -11.07 -23.77 2.63
N PHE A 341 -9.78 -24.14 2.57
CA PHE A 341 -8.84 -23.56 1.63
C PHE A 341 -8.98 -24.16 0.23
N ASN A 342 -9.12 -23.28 -0.77
CA ASN A 342 -9.08 -23.61 -2.17
C ASN A 342 -7.76 -23.14 -2.79
N SER A 343 -6.86 -24.08 -3.07
CA SER A 343 -5.54 -23.79 -3.64
C SER A 343 -5.56 -23.33 -5.10
N GLU A 344 -6.63 -23.65 -5.85
CA GLU A 344 -6.75 -23.24 -7.26
C GLU A 344 -7.14 -21.77 -7.36
N LEU A 345 -8.05 -21.32 -6.49
CA LEU A 345 -8.54 -19.94 -6.47
C LEU A 345 -7.78 -19.03 -5.51
N ASN A 346 -6.92 -19.59 -4.65
CA ASN A 346 -6.26 -18.88 -3.55
C ASN A 346 -7.27 -18.19 -2.61
N THR A 347 -8.33 -18.91 -2.25
CA THR A 347 -9.39 -18.40 -1.36
C THR A 347 -9.65 -19.31 -0.18
N LEU A 348 -10.14 -18.74 0.91
CA LEU A 348 -10.85 -19.46 1.97
C LEU A 348 -12.35 -19.40 1.69
N THR A 349 -13.07 -20.47 1.95
CA THR A 349 -14.53 -20.49 1.82
C THR A 349 -15.17 -20.91 3.13
N MET A 350 -16.13 -20.12 3.61
CA MET A 350 -16.87 -20.38 4.83
C MET A 350 -18.32 -19.92 4.64
N ASN A 351 -19.28 -20.79 4.98
CA ASN A 351 -20.72 -20.49 4.85
C ASN A 351 -21.13 -19.94 3.47
N ASP A 352 -20.59 -20.53 2.39
CA ASP A 352 -20.78 -20.09 0.99
C ASP A 352 -20.25 -18.68 0.67
N ILE A 353 -19.45 -18.09 1.56
CA ILE A 353 -18.75 -16.81 1.36
C ILE A 353 -17.29 -17.11 1.00
N SER A 354 -16.79 -16.39 -0.01
CA SER A 354 -15.41 -16.47 -0.44
C SER A 354 -14.60 -15.33 0.18
N PHE A 355 -13.42 -15.69 0.68
CA PHE A 355 -12.45 -14.82 1.30
C PHE A 355 -11.16 -14.91 0.51
N THR A 356 -10.72 -13.81 -0.09
CA THR A 356 -9.56 -13.74 -0.95
C THR A 356 -8.30 -13.63 -0.10
N LEU A 357 -7.39 -14.58 -0.27
CA LEU A 357 -6.06 -14.50 0.35
C LEU A 357 -5.15 -13.68 -0.55
N THR A 358 -4.25 -12.91 0.06
CA THR A 358 -3.18 -12.23 -0.65
C THR A 358 -1.85 -12.90 -0.30
N ARG A 359 -0.77 -12.42 -0.89
CA ARG A 359 0.58 -12.80 -0.44
C ARG A 359 0.94 -12.21 0.93
N TYR A 360 0.19 -11.22 1.39
CA TYR A 360 0.39 -10.53 2.67
C TYR A 360 -0.46 -11.14 3.79
N THR A 361 -1.29 -12.15 3.49
CA THR A 361 -2.06 -12.84 4.53
C THR A 361 -1.13 -13.56 5.49
N GLU A 362 -1.12 -13.13 6.75
CA GLU A 362 -0.42 -13.80 7.84
C GLU A 362 -1.22 -15.00 8.34
N PHE A 363 -0.53 -16.09 8.69
CA PHE A 363 -1.14 -17.29 9.26
C PHE A 363 -0.53 -17.54 10.64
N GLU A 364 -1.27 -17.18 11.67
CA GLU A 364 -0.84 -17.27 13.06
C GLU A 364 -1.25 -18.60 13.68
N ASN A 365 -0.26 -19.38 14.11
CA ASN A 365 -0.48 -20.68 14.77
C ASN A 365 -1.33 -21.68 13.96
N VAL A 366 -1.45 -21.47 12.64
CA VAL A 366 -2.24 -22.31 11.75
C VAL A 366 -1.49 -22.59 10.45
N VAL A 367 -1.71 -23.77 9.88
CA VAL A 367 -1.15 -24.13 8.58
C VAL A 367 -2.24 -23.98 7.54
N LYS A 368 -2.05 -23.08 6.56
CA LYS A 368 -2.98 -22.79 5.46
C LYS A 368 -3.59 -24.05 4.81
N ASN A 369 -2.77 -25.07 4.55
CA ASN A 369 -3.20 -26.32 3.91
C ASN A 369 -4.04 -27.25 4.82
N ASP A 370 -4.09 -27.01 6.13
CA ASP A 370 -4.87 -27.80 7.08
C ASP A 370 -6.31 -27.27 7.26
N LEU A 371 -6.61 -26.09 6.69
CA LEU A 371 -7.93 -25.47 6.68
C LEU A 371 -8.89 -26.25 5.77
N THR A 372 -9.50 -27.29 6.36
CA THR A 372 -10.36 -28.28 5.69
C THR A 372 -11.81 -28.23 6.18
N GLY A 373 -12.23 -27.10 6.76
CA GLY A 373 -13.56 -26.93 7.35
C GLY A 373 -13.71 -27.55 8.75
N LYS A 374 -12.59 -27.78 9.45
CA LYS A 374 -12.57 -28.38 10.79
C LYS A 374 -11.86 -27.53 11.83
N THR A 375 -10.79 -26.86 11.43
CA THR A 375 -10.04 -25.94 12.27
C THR A 375 -10.86 -24.67 12.45
N TRP A 376 -11.09 -24.30 13.70
CA TRP A 376 -11.67 -23.01 14.05
C TRP A 376 -10.56 -21.96 13.98
N VAL A 377 -10.81 -20.89 13.24
CA VAL A 377 -9.88 -19.77 13.08
C VAL A 377 -10.68 -18.48 13.10
N GLU A 378 -10.01 -17.40 13.43
CA GLU A 378 -10.45 -16.04 13.16
C GLU A 378 -9.80 -15.54 11.87
N MET A 379 -10.58 -14.85 11.04
CA MET A 379 -10.07 -14.20 9.83
C MET A 379 -10.35 -12.70 9.94
N SER A 380 -9.31 -11.90 9.73
CA SER A 380 -9.39 -10.44 9.76
C SER A 380 -8.90 -9.84 8.44
N GLY A 381 -9.41 -8.66 8.12
CA GLY A 381 -9.08 -7.98 6.87
C GLY A 381 -10.04 -6.84 6.56
N TYR A 382 -10.25 -6.57 5.27
CA TYR A 382 -11.15 -5.52 4.81
C TYR A 382 -12.01 -5.93 3.63
N GLU A 383 -13.16 -5.29 3.50
CA GLU A 383 -14.04 -5.43 2.34
C GLU A 383 -13.64 -4.44 1.24
N GLN A 384 -13.48 -4.95 0.02
CA GLN A 384 -13.24 -4.14 -1.16
C GLN A 384 -14.17 -4.56 -2.28
N ASN A 385 -15.07 -3.64 -2.69
CA ASN A 385 -16.01 -3.86 -3.79
C ASN A 385 -16.85 -5.16 -3.66
N GLY A 386 -17.28 -5.48 -2.44
CA GLY A 386 -18.06 -6.69 -2.14
C GLY A 386 -17.25 -7.98 -2.02
N GLN A 387 -15.92 -7.89 -2.01
CA GLN A 387 -15.00 -9.01 -1.79
C GLN A 387 -14.32 -8.84 -0.43
N TYR A 388 -14.14 -9.93 0.32
CA TYR A 388 -13.40 -9.93 1.58
C TYR A 388 -11.93 -10.24 1.31
N ILE A 389 -11.05 -9.27 1.54
CA ILE A 389 -9.61 -9.44 1.42
C ILE A 389 -9.06 -9.77 2.81
N VAL A 390 -8.50 -10.96 2.96
CA VAL A 390 -7.97 -11.45 4.25
C VAL A 390 -6.50 -11.06 4.38
N LEU A 391 -6.15 -10.43 5.49
CA LEU A 391 -4.78 -10.07 5.81
C LEU A 391 -4.22 -10.87 6.98
N GLU A 392 -5.07 -11.54 7.76
CA GLU A 392 -4.63 -12.44 8.82
C GLU A 392 -5.62 -13.58 9.05
N VAL A 393 -5.07 -14.73 9.43
CA VAL A 393 -5.80 -15.92 9.84
C VAL A 393 -5.14 -16.47 11.10
N GLU A 394 -5.82 -16.38 12.24
CA GLU A 394 -5.31 -16.85 13.52
C GLU A 394 -6.04 -18.12 13.97
N SER A 395 -5.28 -19.11 14.49
CA SER A 395 -5.89 -20.26 15.15
C SER A 395 -6.60 -19.83 16.42
N ASP A 396 -7.85 -20.25 16.57
CA ASP A 396 -8.64 -19.87 17.73
C ASP A 396 -9.53 -21.03 18.25
N ASN A 397 -10.38 -20.77 19.24
CA ASN A 397 -11.19 -21.74 19.94
C ASN A 397 -12.69 -21.44 19.87
N ASP A 398 -13.47 -22.46 19.55
CA ASP A 398 -14.90 -22.33 19.26
C ASP A 398 -15.81 -22.07 20.48
N ASN A 399 -15.22 -21.82 21.66
CA ASN A 399 -15.96 -21.59 22.91
C ASN A 399 -15.89 -20.14 23.39
N GLU A 400 -15.22 -19.27 22.65
CA GLU A 400 -15.15 -17.85 22.94
C GLU A 400 -16.38 -17.08 22.44
N GLN A 401 -16.55 -15.89 23.01
CA GLN A 401 -17.53 -14.91 22.57
C GLN A 401 -16.81 -13.93 21.67
N TYR A 402 -17.35 -13.74 20.48
CA TYR A 402 -16.81 -12.80 19.49
C TYR A 402 -17.77 -11.66 19.27
N GLU A 403 -17.22 -10.47 19.07
CA GLU A 403 -17.93 -9.36 18.46
C GLU A 403 -17.56 -9.36 16.98
N ILE A 404 -18.53 -9.60 16.11
CA ILE A 404 -18.30 -9.68 14.66
C ILE A 404 -18.99 -8.53 13.95
N GLU A 405 -18.29 -7.94 12.99
CA GLU A 405 -18.75 -6.75 12.26
C GLU A 405 -18.84 -7.01 10.76
N GLY A 406 -19.94 -6.61 10.14
CA GLY A 406 -20.05 -6.67 8.69
C GLY A 406 -21.43 -6.38 8.15
N ILE A 407 -21.63 -6.72 6.87
CA ILE A 407 -22.84 -6.39 6.13
C ILE A 407 -23.94 -7.44 6.34
N VAL A 408 -25.14 -6.96 6.66
CA VAL A 408 -26.36 -7.77 6.70
C VAL A 408 -26.66 -8.31 5.30
N THR A 409 -26.69 -9.64 5.19
CA THR A 409 -27.03 -10.40 3.99
C THR A 409 -28.29 -11.23 4.23
N THR A 410 -28.67 -12.08 3.26
CA THR A 410 -29.74 -13.06 3.45
C THR A 410 -29.35 -14.44 2.96
N ILE A 411 -29.73 -15.46 3.72
CA ILE A 411 -29.67 -16.87 3.33
C ILE A 411 -31.09 -17.42 3.37
N ASN A 412 -31.58 -17.90 2.24
CA ASN A 412 -32.96 -18.42 2.12
C ASN A 412 -34.01 -17.45 2.70
N GLU A 413 -33.90 -16.16 2.35
CA GLU A 413 -34.77 -15.06 2.83
C GLU A 413 -34.67 -14.72 4.32
N VAL A 414 -33.77 -15.36 5.07
CA VAL A 414 -33.48 -15.05 6.49
C VAL A 414 -32.24 -14.15 6.55
N LYS A 415 -32.29 -13.08 7.36
CA LYS A 415 -31.13 -12.20 7.52
C LYS A 415 -29.98 -12.93 8.21
N SER A 416 -28.78 -12.67 7.71
CA SER A 416 -27.55 -13.30 8.17
C SER A 416 -26.39 -12.33 8.18
N LEU A 417 -25.37 -12.64 8.97
CA LEU A 417 -24.07 -11.97 8.96
C LEU A 417 -23.00 -13.07 8.84
N PHE A 418 -22.17 -13.00 7.80
CA PHE A 418 -21.18 -14.04 7.43
C PHE A 418 -21.70 -15.50 7.40
N GLY A 419 -22.97 -15.71 7.06
CA GLY A 419 -23.54 -17.06 7.09
C GLY A 419 -24.30 -17.41 8.36
N TYR A 420 -24.04 -16.69 9.46
CA TYR A 420 -24.65 -16.93 10.75
C TYR A 420 -26.02 -16.23 10.86
N ILE A 421 -26.94 -16.85 11.60
CA ILE A 421 -28.30 -16.36 11.81
C ILE A 421 -28.48 -16.01 13.29
N ALA A 422 -29.15 -14.89 13.57
CA ALA A 422 -29.43 -14.48 14.94
C ALA A 422 -30.55 -15.30 15.60
N ASN A 423 -30.31 -15.77 16.82
CA ASN A 423 -31.26 -16.58 17.60
C ASN A 423 -32.31 -15.72 18.36
N ASP A 424 -32.03 -14.43 18.54
CA ASP A 424 -32.81 -13.49 19.36
C ASP A 424 -33.63 -12.48 18.53
N ASN A 425 -33.55 -12.59 17.19
CA ASN A 425 -34.13 -11.67 16.21
C ASN A 425 -33.51 -10.25 16.19
N SER A 426 -32.39 -10.01 16.89
CA SER A 426 -31.71 -8.70 16.89
C SER A 426 -31.38 -8.22 15.46
N LEU A 427 -30.88 -9.13 14.62
CA LEU A 427 -30.54 -8.86 13.22
C LEU A 427 -31.76 -8.49 12.34
N ASN A 428 -32.99 -8.86 12.75
CA ASN A 428 -34.20 -8.56 11.99
C ASN A 428 -34.54 -7.08 11.93
N ASN A 429 -33.92 -6.26 12.77
CA ASN A 429 -34.14 -4.81 12.80
C ASN A 429 -33.40 -4.05 11.68
N TYR A 430 -32.45 -4.69 10.98
CA TYR A 430 -31.55 -4.03 10.03
C TYR A 430 -31.79 -4.47 8.58
N ASN A 431 -31.71 -3.56 7.62
CA ASN A 431 -31.89 -3.88 6.21
C ASN A 431 -30.65 -4.56 5.64
N VAL A 432 -30.85 -5.37 4.59
CA VAL A 432 -29.75 -5.91 3.79
C VAL A 432 -28.90 -4.75 3.27
N GLY A 433 -27.58 -4.89 3.37
CA GLY A 433 -26.63 -3.83 3.00
C GLY A 433 -26.28 -2.86 4.13
N GLN A 434 -26.93 -2.94 5.30
CA GLN A 434 -26.48 -2.19 6.47
C GLN A 434 -25.33 -2.92 7.17
N ARG A 435 -24.37 -2.18 7.69
CA ARG A 435 -23.33 -2.72 8.58
C ARG A 435 -23.82 -2.77 10.02
N VAL A 436 -23.46 -3.87 10.69
CA VAL A 436 -23.85 -4.17 12.06
C VAL A 436 -22.71 -4.88 12.78
N GLU A 437 -22.66 -4.70 14.08
CA GLU A 437 -21.83 -5.47 15.01
C GLU A 437 -22.74 -6.43 15.80
N CYS A 438 -22.34 -7.68 16.00
CA CYS A 438 -23.14 -8.71 16.66
C CYS A 438 -22.28 -9.58 17.59
N ASN A 439 -22.89 -10.12 18.65
CA ASN A 439 -22.26 -11.15 19.48
C ASN A 439 -22.43 -12.54 18.85
N LEU A 440 -21.32 -13.25 18.63
CA LEU A 440 -21.31 -14.66 18.21
C LEU A 440 -20.84 -15.54 19.37
N VAL A 441 -21.71 -16.46 19.80
CA VAL A 441 -21.39 -17.45 20.84
C VAL A 441 -21.92 -18.81 20.40
N ASN A 442 -21.09 -19.86 20.46
CA ASN A 442 -21.47 -21.21 20.01
C ASN A 442 -22.07 -21.23 18.59
N ARG A 443 -21.57 -20.37 17.68
CA ARG A 443 -22.05 -20.22 16.29
C ARG A 443 -23.46 -19.65 16.13
N GLU A 444 -24.00 -19.02 17.18
CA GLU A 444 -25.29 -18.32 17.14
C GLU A 444 -25.06 -16.82 17.33
N LEU A 445 -25.69 -16.01 16.47
CA LEU A 445 -25.65 -14.55 16.62
C LEU A 445 -26.70 -14.07 17.62
N SER A 446 -26.38 -12.99 18.30
CA SER A 446 -27.29 -12.27 19.18
C SER A 446 -26.85 -10.81 19.33
N GLU A 447 -27.72 -9.99 19.94
CA GLU A 447 -27.41 -8.63 20.36
C GLU A 447 -26.87 -7.71 19.25
N CYS A 448 -27.27 -7.96 18.00
CA CYS A 448 -26.86 -7.15 16.86
C CYS A 448 -27.29 -5.69 17.01
N LYS A 449 -26.36 -4.77 16.75
CA LYS A 449 -26.53 -3.31 16.81
C LYS A 449 -25.92 -2.64 15.55
N LEU A 450 -26.32 -1.41 15.24
CA LEU A 450 -25.66 -0.67 14.15
C LEU A 450 -24.24 -0.36 14.59
N GLU A 451 -23.28 -0.64 13.72
CA GLU A 451 -21.91 -0.15 13.86
C GLU A 451 -21.96 1.38 13.93
N ASN A 452 -21.40 1.98 14.98
CA ASN A 452 -21.35 3.44 15.10
C ASN A 452 -20.17 3.95 14.27
N GLU A 453 -20.41 4.89 13.36
CA GLU A 453 -19.36 5.56 12.59
C GLU A 453 -18.44 6.49 13.44
N ASP A 454 -18.46 6.39 14.78
CA ASP A 454 -17.98 7.41 15.74
C ASP A 454 -16.89 6.91 16.72
N ASP A 455 -15.86 6.18 16.27
CA ASP A 455 -14.63 5.93 17.08
C ASP A 455 -13.38 6.71 16.59
N ASN A 456 -13.59 7.75 15.77
CA ASN A 456 -12.59 8.75 15.44
C ASN A 456 -12.73 10.01 16.32
N ASP A 457 -12.30 9.91 17.58
CA ASP A 457 -12.08 11.06 18.49
C ASP A 457 -10.58 11.28 18.76
#